data_AF-A0AAV0S5D2-F1
#
_entry.id   AF-A0AAV0S5D2-F1
#
_cell.length_a   1.000
_cell.length_b   1.000
_cell.length_c   1.000
_cell.angle_alpha   90.00
_cell.angle_beta   90.00
_cell.angle_gamma   90.00
#
_symmetry.space_group_name_H-M   'P 1'
#
loop_
_entity.id
_entity.type
_entity.pdbx_description
1 polymer ?
#
loop_
_entity_poly.entity_id
_entity_poly.type
_entity_poly.pdbx_seq_one_letter_code
_entity_poly.pdbx_strand_id
1 'polypeptide(L)'
;MVSGQGWNEERKQQQQEAVVLTKPLMVEGDSDVDYRTPNLVQRILSLFKNVRPGSDLTGFQRVQLPPSFNYPKSQLQMYGESVYCAGKDMLGECSSSGKGDALERFTRVVGWSISTNRPAIFGVAPYNPVLGETHHVSSRSLNVRLEQVSHHPPATALHATDRIRGIDMLWFHRPIPRFHGTRVEVEVQGKRRLKLVEHGETYVMNSPNLTIKFIPPSVDWTGTVRVSCQETGYEAELNYATSSFLGRWSSSNNSVTGRIYKTAAAASPPSSPPSGDEHDKLLYTLHGHWSSVVKIKDQNGGGERVIYNAKEVASRLKAPILKDPQNVLPTESASVWSEVSRAIMSRNWEKAKDAKRAVEEAQRELANARSSRGEIWAPKYFAPSKGDDEPCEYSPLEALVPPAPIVVPS
;
A
#
# COMPACT_ATOMS: atom_id res chain seq x y z
N MET A 1 45.38 20.20 14.25
CA MET A 1 44.76 19.40 13.18
C MET A 1 43.90 18.34 13.82
N VAL A 2 42.65 18.68 14.16
CA VAL A 2 41.65 17.70 14.60
C VAL A 2 41.21 16.97 13.33
N SER A 3 41.49 15.67 13.26
CA SER A 3 41.35 14.84 12.07
C SER A 3 39.93 14.93 11.49
N GLY A 4 39.80 15.28 10.20
CA GLY A 4 38.53 15.33 9.46
C GLY A 4 37.78 13.99 9.38
N GLN A 5 38.34 12.91 9.93
CA GLN A 5 37.66 11.62 10.13
C GLN A 5 36.68 11.67 11.31
N GLY A 6 37.04 12.27 12.46
CA GLY A 6 36.14 12.34 13.63
C GLY A 6 34.90 13.22 13.42
N TRP A 7 35.06 14.32 12.69
CA TRP A 7 33.96 15.23 12.32
C TRP A 7 32.95 14.60 11.36
N ASN A 8 33.43 13.72 10.47
CA ASN A 8 32.57 12.98 9.55
C ASN A 8 31.85 11.80 10.23
N GLU A 9 32.48 11.15 11.21
CA GLU A 9 31.86 10.09 12.02
C GLU A 9 30.75 10.65 12.91
N GLU A 10 30.97 11.78 13.59
CA GLU A 10 29.95 12.46 14.40
C GLU A 10 28.75 12.94 13.57
N ARG A 11 28.98 13.49 12.38
CA ARG A 11 27.89 13.86 11.44
C ARG A 11 27.10 12.65 10.95
N LYS A 12 27.78 11.55 10.63
CA LYS A 12 27.12 10.29 10.26
C LYS A 12 26.28 9.76 11.41
N GLN A 13 26.79 9.81 12.64
CA GLN A 13 26.08 9.33 13.82
C GLN A 13 24.85 10.20 14.13
N GLN A 14 24.97 11.53 14.07
CA GLN A 14 23.83 12.45 14.21
C GLN A 14 22.77 12.27 13.11
N GLN A 15 23.19 12.00 11.87
CA GLN A 15 22.25 11.72 10.76
C GLN A 15 21.62 10.34 10.84
N GLN A 16 22.32 9.35 11.39
CA GLN A 16 21.77 8.02 11.63
C GLN A 16 20.80 8.02 12.81
N GLU A 17 21.00 8.91 13.78
CA GLU A 17 20.02 9.23 14.83
C GLU A 17 18.83 10.06 14.33
N ALA A 18 18.94 10.72 13.17
CA ALA A 18 17.91 11.61 12.63
C ALA A 18 16.74 10.88 11.94
N VAL A 19 16.88 9.60 11.61
CA VAL A 19 15.79 8.80 11.02
C VAL A 19 15.33 7.71 11.98
N VAL A 20 14.04 7.36 11.92
CA VAL A 20 13.51 6.20 12.62
C VAL A 20 12.91 5.22 11.61
N LEU A 21 13.52 4.03 11.54
CA LEU A 21 13.06 2.92 10.73
C LEU A 21 12.52 1.82 11.64
N THR A 22 11.32 1.33 11.35
CA THR A 22 10.62 0.33 12.17
C THR A 22 10.40 -0.96 11.39
N LYS A 23 10.24 -2.08 12.10
CA LYS A 23 10.04 -3.39 11.49
C LYS A 23 8.71 -3.45 10.73
N PRO A 24 8.66 -4.11 9.55
CA PRO A 24 7.41 -4.44 8.84
C PRO A 24 6.38 -5.16 9.71
N LEU A 25 5.09 -4.95 9.44
CA LEU A 25 4.03 -5.72 10.10
C LEU A 25 4.03 -7.17 9.61
N MET A 26 4.13 -8.12 10.54
CA MET A 26 4.07 -9.55 10.28
C MET A 26 2.61 -10.04 10.27
N VAL A 27 2.31 -11.09 9.49
CA VAL A 27 0.98 -11.74 9.45
C VAL A 27 0.67 -12.52 10.72
N GLU A 28 1.70 -13.05 11.39
CA GLU A 28 1.58 -13.75 12.68
C GLU A 28 2.17 -12.90 13.82
N GLY A 29 1.30 -12.54 14.78
CA GLY A 29 1.57 -12.68 16.21
C GLY A 29 2.39 -11.62 16.95
N ASP A 30 3.37 -10.95 16.34
CA ASP A 30 4.19 -9.96 17.05
C ASP A 30 3.93 -8.56 16.52
N SER A 31 2.82 -7.95 16.95
CA SER A 31 2.78 -6.50 16.97
C SER A 31 3.58 -6.04 18.19
N ASP A 32 4.76 -5.45 17.96
CA ASP A 32 5.51 -4.66 18.98
C ASP A 32 4.64 -3.53 19.61
N VAL A 33 3.43 -3.33 19.10
CA VAL A 33 2.35 -2.48 19.63
C VAL A 33 1.62 -3.17 20.78
N ASP A 34 2.32 -3.49 21.86
CA ASP A 34 1.73 -4.10 23.07
C ASP A 34 1.08 -3.06 24.02
N TYR A 35 0.97 -1.79 23.60
CA TYR A 35 0.24 -0.77 24.35
C TYR A 35 -1.24 -0.76 23.94
N ARG A 36 -2.02 -1.75 24.37
CA ARG A 36 -3.49 -1.68 24.19
C ARG A 36 -4.04 -0.53 25.02
N THR A 37 -4.51 0.52 24.34
CA THR A 37 -5.17 1.64 25.02
C THR A 37 -6.39 1.12 25.80
N PRO A 38 -6.50 1.35 27.12
CA PRO A 38 -7.68 0.92 27.89
C PRO A 38 -8.96 1.53 27.33
N ASN A 39 -10.04 0.73 27.28
CA ASN A 39 -11.33 1.13 26.71
C ASN A 39 -11.24 1.62 25.26
N LEU A 40 -10.37 0.99 24.45
CA LEU A 40 -10.07 1.36 23.06
C LEU A 40 -11.34 1.65 22.23
N VAL A 41 -12.34 0.75 22.27
CA VAL A 41 -13.59 0.92 21.52
C VAL A 41 -14.34 2.17 21.96
N GLN A 42 -14.49 2.40 23.27
CA GLN A 42 -15.18 3.58 23.80
C GLN A 42 -14.45 4.87 23.40
N ARG A 43 -13.11 4.87 23.44
CA ARG A 43 -12.31 6.03 23.01
C ARG A 43 -12.45 6.28 21.51
N ILE A 44 -12.44 5.24 20.67
CA ILE A 44 -12.69 5.38 19.23
C ILE A 44 -14.08 5.95 18.99
N LEU A 45 -15.12 5.39 19.63
CA LEU A 45 -16.49 5.90 19.50
C LEU A 45 -16.61 7.36 19.98
N SER A 46 -15.83 7.76 20.99
CA SER A 46 -15.80 9.16 21.45
C SER A 46 -15.28 10.14 20.40
N LEU A 47 -14.35 9.70 19.52
CA LEU A 47 -13.88 10.51 18.39
C LEU A 47 -15.00 10.78 17.39
N PHE A 48 -15.95 9.86 17.26
CA PHE A 48 -17.07 9.95 16.31
C PHE A 48 -18.38 10.46 16.93
N LYS A 49 -18.39 10.89 18.21
CA LYS A 49 -19.61 11.30 18.93
C LYS A 49 -20.41 12.39 18.20
N ASN A 50 -19.73 13.27 17.47
CA ASN A 50 -20.34 14.38 16.73
C ASN A 50 -20.42 14.14 15.21
N VAL A 51 -20.14 12.92 14.76
CA VAL A 51 -20.14 12.55 13.33
C VAL A 51 -21.44 11.83 13.00
N ARG A 52 -22.08 12.25 11.91
CA ARG A 52 -23.32 11.62 11.44
C ARG A 52 -23.00 10.39 10.58
N PRO A 53 -23.76 9.30 10.68
CA PRO A 53 -23.68 8.21 9.71
C PRO A 53 -23.87 8.74 8.28
N GLY A 54 -23.08 8.22 7.34
CA GLY A 54 -22.97 8.69 5.95
C GLY A 54 -21.93 9.80 5.74
N SER A 55 -21.37 10.39 6.79
CA SER A 55 -20.36 11.44 6.64
C SER A 55 -19.08 10.94 6.00
N ASP A 56 -18.58 11.69 5.01
CA ASP A 56 -17.23 11.59 4.50
C ASP A 56 -16.24 12.09 5.56
N LEU A 57 -15.29 11.22 5.91
CA LEU A 57 -14.25 11.47 6.90
C LEU A 57 -12.93 11.95 6.28
N THR A 58 -12.87 12.22 4.97
CA THR A 58 -11.69 12.86 4.34
C THR A 58 -11.33 14.17 5.06
N GLY A 59 -12.33 14.98 5.42
CA GLY A 59 -12.14 16.17 6.26
C GLY A 59 -11.78 15.87 7.72
N PHE A 60 -12.09 14.66 8.21
CA PHE A 60 -11.71 14.18 9.53
C PHE A 60 -10.21 13.88 9.65
N GLN A 61 -9.46 13.86 8.54
CA GLN A 61 -7.99 13.91 8.59
C GLN A 61 -7.48 15.21 9.21
N ARG A 62 -8.29 16.27 9.29
CA ARG A 62 -8.00 17.47 10.09
C ARG A 62 -8.15 17.22 11.60
N VAL A 63 -8.91 16.19 11.98
CA VAL A 63 -9.03 15.76 13.38
C VAL A 63 -7.84 14.88 13.70
N GLN A 64 -6.88 15.47 14.39
CA GLN A 64 -5.63 14.83 14.75
C GLN A 64 -5.90 13.64 15.67
N LEU A 65 -5.66 12.42 15.16
CA LEU A 65 -5.63 11.23 16.02
C LEU A 65 -4.57 11.42 17.12
N PRO A 66 -4.89 11.13 18.39
CA PRO A 66 -3.88 11.15 19.44
C PRO A 66 -2.75 10.16 19.14
N PRO A 67 -1.49 10.45 19.52
CA PRO A 67 -0.35 9.57 19.24
C PRO A 67 -0.51 8.13 19.76
N SER A 68 -1.32 7.91 20.79
CA SER A 68 -1.63 6.58 21.32
C SER A 68 -2.40 5.69 20.33
N PHE A 69 -3.03 6.27 19.30
CA PHE A 69 -3.66 5.56 18.19
C PHE A 69 -2.73 5.43 16.99
N ASN A 70 -1.52 5.98 17.03
CA ASN A 70 -0.60 5.92 15.92
C ASN A 70 0.33 4.71 16.00
N TYR A 71 0.50 4.04 14.86
CA TYR A 71 1.61 3.17 14.59
C TYR A 71 2.80 4.05 14.14
N PRO A 72 4.05 3.79 14.60
CA PRO A 72 5.22 4.62 14.26
C PRO A 72 5.71 4.38 12.82
N LYS A 73 4.82 4.62 11.85
CA LYS A 73 5.07 4.64 10.40
C LYS A 73 4.08 5.55 9.71
N SER A 74 4.55 6.19 8.64
CA SER A 74 3.71 6.89 7.67
C SER A 74 2.92 5.92 6.79
N GLN A 75 1.78 6.36 6.25
CA GLN A 75 1.05 5.61 5.22
C GLN A 75 1.92 5.32 3.99
N LEU A 76 2.86 6.22 3.63
CA LEU A 76 3.78 5.98 2.51
C LEU A 76 4.64 4.74 2.75
N GLN A 77 5.18 4.60 3.97
CA GLN A 77 5.96 3.43 4.36
C GLN A 77 5.12 2.16 4.28
N MET A 78 3.90 2.19 4.82
CA MET A 78 2.97 1.05 4.80
C MET A 78 2.63 0.57 3.39
N TYR A 79 2.34 1.51 2.47
CA TYR A 79 2.09 1.16 1.07
C TYR A 79 3.34 0.63 0.37
N GLY A 80 4.50 1.24 0.58
CA GLY A 80 5.77 0.77 0.01
C GLY A 80 6.16 -0.62 0.51
N GLU A 81 6.00 -0.92 1.80
CA GLU A 81 6.33 -2.23 2.40
C GLU A 81 5.55 -3.37 1.76
N SER A 82 4.33 -3.11 1.26
CA SER A 82 3.55 -4.12 0.53
C SER A 82 4.23 -4.60 -0.76
N VAL A 83 5.16 -3.80 -1.29
CA VAL A 83 5.86 -4.00 -2.56
C VAL A 83 7.28 -4.54 -2.35
N TYR A 84 8.09 -3.86 -1.53
CA TYR A 84 9.53 -4.16 -1.42
C TYR A 84 9.88 -5.10 -0.27
N CYS A 85 8.96 -5.29 0.69
CA CYS A 85 9.20 -6.07 1.89
C CYS A 85 8.37 -7.35 1.89
N ALA A 86 8.98 -8.42 1.37
CA ALA A 86 8.41 -9.75 1.33
C ALA A 86 9.50 -10.80 1.55
N GLY A 87 9.18 -11.88 2.26
CA GLY A 87 10.05 -13.05 2.43
C GLY A 87 10.24 -13.81 1.11
N LYS A 88 9.19 -13.86 0.29
CA LYS A 88 9.19 -14.40 -1.07
C LYS A 88 8.96 -13.29 -2.08
N ASP A 89 9.80 -13.24 -3.10
CA ASP A 89 9.82 -12.22 -4.14
C ASP A 89 8.79 -12.49 -5.25
N MET A 90 7.50 -12.46 -4.88
CA MET A 90 6.41 -12.76 -5.82
C MET A 90 6.35 -11.77 -7.00
N LEU A 91 6.72 -10.51 -6.78
CA LEU A 91 6.80 -9.52 -7.86
C LEU A 91 7.87 -9.90 -8.89
N GLY A 92 9.05 -10.31 -8.44
CA GLY A 92 10.10 -10.85 -9.31
C GLY A 92 9.71 -12.10 -10.08
N GLU A 93 8.95 -12.99 -9.45
CA GLU A 93 8.46 -14.22 -10.06
C GLU A 93 7.46 -13.98 -11.21
N CYS A 94 6.78 -12.82 -11.22
CA CYS A 94 5.90 -12.41 -12.31
C CYS A 94 6.68 -12.18 -13.62
N SER A 95 7.89 -11.62 -13.51
CA SER A 95 8.74 -11.26 -14.66
C SER A 95 9.77 -12.32 -15.03
N SER A 96 9.79 -13.48 -14.35
CA SER A 96 10.84 -14.49 -14.56
C SER A 96 10.73 -15.15 -15.95
N SER A 97 11.62 -14.75 -16.85
CA SER A 97 11.73 -15.24 -18.22
C SER A 97 11.90 -16.77 -18.24
N GLY A 98 11.09 -17.47 -19.04
CA GLY A 98 11.15 -18.94 -19.20
C GLY A 98 10.22 -19.76 -18.30
N LYS A 99 9.47 -19.13 -17.37
CA LYS A 99 8.51 -19.84 -16.51
C LYS A 99 7.06 -19.56 -16.93
N GLY A 100 6.58 -20.28 -17.95
CA GLY A 100 5.15 -20.40 -18.24
C GLY A 100 4.62 -19.47 -19.34
N ASP A 101 3.45 -19.83 -19.86
CA ASP A 101 2.72 -19.05 -20.85
C ASP A 101 2.10 -17.79 -20.23
N ALA A 102 1.40 -17.00 -21.06
CA ALA A 102 0.73 -15.77 -20.61
C ALA A 102 -0.30 -16.03 -19.49
N LEU A 103 -0.94 -17.20 -19.46
CA LEU A 103 -1.91 -17.53 -18.42
C LEU A 103 -1.21 -17.78 -17.08
N GLU A 104 -0.12 -18.52 -17.07
CA GLU A 104 0.66 -18.78 -15.87
C GLU A 104 1.26 -17.48 -15.30
N ARG A 105 1.78 -16.57 -16.15
CA ARG A 105 2.19 -15.22 -15.72
C ARG A 105 1.04 -14.45 -15.09
N PHE A 106 -0.13 -14.46 -15.73
CA PHE A 106 -1.33 -13.82 -15.20
C PHE A 106 -1.72 -14.39 -13.82
N THR A 107 -1.64 -15.72 -13.61
CA THR A 107 -1.90 -16.31 -12.29
C THR A 107 -0.91 -15.87 -11.21
N ARG A 108 0.36 -15.63 -11.57
CA ARG A 108 1.36 -15.07 -10.64
C ARG A 108 1.07 -13.62 -10.30
N VAL A 109 0.65 -12.81 -11.26
CA VAL A 109 0.24 -11.42 -11.02
C VAL A 109 -0.98 -11.39 -10.09
N VAL A 110 -1.94 -12.30 -10.25
CA VAL A 110 -3.07 -12.47 -9.32
C VAL A 110 -2.58 -12.87 -7.91
N GLY A 111 -1.67 -13.84 -7.80
CA GLY A 111 -1.07 -14.24 -6.53
C GLY A 111 -0.30 -13.10 -5.84
N TRP A 112 0.50 -12.35 -6.58
CA TRP A 112 1.20 -11.16 -6.10
C TRP A 112 0.21 -10.06 -5.69
N SER A 113 -0.88 -9.85 -6.43
CA SER A 113 -1.92 -8.89 -6.09
C SER A 113 -2.57 -9.20 -4.74
N ILE A 114 -2.81 -10.47 -4.43
CA ILE A 114 -3.31 -10.90 -3.11
C ILE A 114 -2.22 -10.67 -2.04
N SER A 115 -0.96 -10.93 -2.40
CA SER A 115 0.17 -10.78 -1.50
C SER A 115 0.42 -9.35 -1.02
N THR A 116 -0.13 -8.32 -1.67
CA THR A 116 0.02 -6.94 -1.22
C THR A 116 -0.90 -6.56 -0.06
N ASN A 117 -1.89 -7.40 0.27
CA ASN A 117 -2.70 -7.20 1.45
C ASN A 117 -1.84 -7.38 2.70
N ARG A 118 -1.92 -6.43 3.63
CA ARG A 118 -1.22 -6.49 4.92
C ARG A 118 -2.24 -6.54 6.06
N PRO A 119 -1.93 -7.19 7.18
CA PRO A 119 -2.76 -7.10 8.38
C PRO A 119 -2.90 -5.65 8.83
N ALA A 120 -4.13 -5.27 9.20
CA ALA A 120 -4.42 -4.00 9.84
C ALA A 120 -4.78 -4.24 11.31
N ILE A 121 -4.24 -3.43 12.21
CA ILE A 121 -4.46 -3.55 13.64
C ILE A 121 -5.64 -2.67 14.03
N PHE A 122 -6.68 -3.25 14.63
CA PHE A 122 -7.83 -2.48 15.10
C PHE A 122 -7.40 -1.40 16.10
N GLY A 123 -7.84 -0.16 15.85
CA GLY A 123 -7.59 0.98 16.72
C GLY A 123 -6.17 1.54 16.64
N VAL A 124 -5.38 1.15 15.64
CA VAL A 124 -4.07 1.74 15.37
C VAL A 124 -4.01 2.15 13.89
N ALA A 125 -3.57 3.39 13.63
CA ALA A 125 -3.44 3.95 12.29
C ALA A 125 -2.02 4.48 12.05
N PRO A 126 -1.45 4.32 10.84
CA PRO A 126 -0.21 5.03 10.48
C PRO A 126 -0.39 6.56 10.52
N TYR A 127 0.72 7.30 10.50
CA TYR A 127 0.68 8.75 10.33
C TYR A 127 0.08 9.12 8.97
N ASN A 128 -0.78 10.14 8.96
CA ASN A 128 -1.27 10.72 7.71
C ASN A 128 -0.11 11.52 7.07
N PRO A 129 0.36 11.17 5.87
CA PRO A 129 1.54 11.82 5.31
C PRO A 129 1.30 13.30 5.08
N VAL A 130 2.35 14.08 5.29
CA VAL A 130 2.33 15.51 5.01
C VAL A 130 2.44 15.77 3.50
N LEU A 131 2.00 16.93 3.01
CA LEU A 131 2.04 17.23 1.58
C LEU A 131 3.50 17.29 1.10
N GLY A 132 3.84 16.52 0.06
CA GLY A 132 5.21 16.40 -0.43
C GLY A 132 6.13 15.49 0.39
N GLU A 133 5.59 14.77 1.39
CA GLU A 133 6.32 13.69 2.04
C GLU A 133 6.70 12.61 1.02
N THR A 134 7.88 12.01 1.18
CA THR A 134 8.43 11.02 0.26
C THR A 134 8.82 9.75 1.01
N HIS A 135 8.78 8.60 0.34
CA HIS A 135 9.39 7.37 0.85
C HIS A 135 10.20 6.70 -0.25
N HIS A 136 11.52 6.60 -0.10
CA HIS A 136 12.42 6.06 -1.13
C HIS A 136 13.22 4.87 -0.59
N VAL A 137 13.00 3.68 -1.15
CA VAL A 137 13.61 2.43 -0.68
C VAL A 137 14.07 1.54 -1.84
N SER A 138 15.20 0.88 -1.67
CA SER A 138 15.70 -0.17 -2.58
C SER A 138 15.66 -1.54 -1.90
N SER A 139 15.24 -2.57 -2.64
CA SER A 139 15.27 -3.97 -2.22
C SER A 139 15.82 -4.80 -3.38
N ARG A 140 17.03 -5.36 -3.20
CA ARG A 140 17.77 -6.01 -4.29
C ARG A 140 17.93 -5.05 -5.47
N SER A 141 17.40 -5.39 -6.65
CA SER A 141 17.39 -4.56 -7.86
C SER A 141 16.14 -3.70 -8.04
N LEU A 142 15.15 -3.85 -7.15
CA LEU A 142 13.91 -3.06 -7.18
C LEU A 142 14.12 -1.75 -6.42
N ASN A 143 13.85 -0.63 -7.07
CA ASN A 143 13.84 0.70 -6.46
C ASN A 143 12.39 1.22 -6.40
N VAL A 144 11.97 1.73 -5.25
CA VAL A 144 10.59 2.18 -5.01
C VAL A 144 10.60 3.61 -4.48
N ARG A 145 9.79 4.48 -5.07
CA ARG A 145 9.56 5.84 -4.59
C ARG A 145 8.08 6.12 -4.44
N LEU A 146 7.72 6.69 -3.29
CA LEU A 146 6.38 7.21 -3.03
C LEU A 146 6.46 8.71 -2.76
N GLU A 147 5.37 9.40 -3.06
CA GLU A 147 5.15 10.80 -2.71
C GLU A 147 3.68 11.03 -2.31
N GLN A 148 3.46 11.83 -1.27
CA GLN A 148 2.15 12.37 -0.96
C GLN A 148 1.83 13.54 -1.90
N VAL A 149 1.18 13.23 -3.03
CA VAL A 149 0.89 14.18 -4.11
C VAL A 149 -0.26 15.13 -3.80
N SER A 150 -1.15 14.76 -2.87
CA SER A 150 -2.21 15.63 -2.34
C SER A 150 -2.49 15.34 -0.87
N HIS A 151 -2.91 16.36 -0.11
CA HIS A 151 -3.28 16.22 1.31
C HIS A 151 -4.78 16.43 1.55
N HIS A 152 -5.45 17.22 0.72
CA HIS A 152 -6.89 17.49 0.83
C HIS A 152 -7.54 17.47 -0.56
N PRO A 153 -8.10 16.33 -1.00
CA PRO A 153 -8.12 15.03 -0.33
C PRO A 153 -6.73 14.33 -0.32
N PRO A 154 -6.48 13.38 0.58
CA PRO A 154 -5.22 12.64 0.65
C PRO A 154 -5.02 11.79 -0.61
N ALA A 155 -3.85 11.92 -1.24
CA ALA A 155 -3.47 11.04 -2.34
C ALA A 155 -1.97 10.75 -2.32
N THR A 156 -1.64 9.50 -2.62
CA THR A 156 -0.28 8.99 -2.71
C THR A 156 -0.03 8.43 -4.10
N ALA A 157 1.12 8.74 -4.69
CA ALA A 157 1.62 8.08 -5.89
C ALA A 157 2.88 7.27 -5.56
N LEU A 158 3.03 6.12 -6.21
CA LEU A 158 4.16 5.20 -6.08
C LEU A 158 4.66 4.84 -7.48
N HIS A 159 5.97 4.90 -7.67
CA HIS A 159 6.69 4.36 -8.82
C HIS A 159 7.70 3.34 -8.32
N ALA A 160 7.74 2.17 -8.93
CA ALA A 160 8.72 1.14 -8.62
C ALA A 160 9.28 0.56 -9.91
N THR A 161 10.61 0.50 -10.02
CA THR A 161 11.29 -0.02 -11.21
C THR A 161 12.36 -1.02 -10.84
N ASP A 162 12.43 -2.10 -11.60
CA ASP A 162 13.54 -3.06 -11.59
C ASP A 162 14.03 -3.26 -13.01
N ARG A 163 15.18 -2.66 -13.33
CA ARG A 163 15.76 -2.74 -14.67
C ARG A 163 16.26 -4.15 -15.02
N ILE A 164 16.72 -4.91 -14.03
CA ILE A 164 17.28 -6.25 -14.26
C ILE A 164 16.18 -7.22 -14.62
N ARG A 165 15.02 -7.09 -13.96
CA ARG A 165 13.86 -7.96 -14.16
C ARG A 165 12.80 -7.35 -15.08
N GLY A 166 13.03 -6.18 -15.67
CA GLY A 166 12.06 -5.55 -16.57
C GLY A 166 10.71 -5.24 -15.91
N ILE A 167 10.71 -4.81 -14.64
CA ILE A 167 9.50 -4.42 -13.92
C ILE A 167 9.39 -2.89 -13.92
N ASP A 168 8.23 -2.37 -14.31
CA ASP A 168 7.85 -0.97 -14.14
C ASP A 168 6.44 -0.92 -13.57
N MET A 169 6.28 -0.37 -12.37
CA MET A 169 5.02 -0.36 -11.65
C MET A 169 4.65 1.04 -11.19
N LEU A 170 3.43 1.44 -11.52
CA LEU A 170 2.78 2.64 -11.01
C LEU A 170 1.62 2.26 -10.10
N TRP A 171 1.47 2.98 -9.00
CA TRP A 171 0.36 2.76 -8.10
C TRP A 171 -0.12 4.07 -7.51
N PHE A 172 -1.41 4.36 -7.67
CA PHE A 172 -2.06 5.51 -7.09
C PHE A 172 -3.05 5.08 -6.01
N HIS A 173 -3.03 5.78 -4.86
CA HIS A 173 -3.90 5.54 -3.72
C HIS A 173 -4.58 6.83 -3.27
N ARG A 174 -5.91 6.81 -3.20
CA ARG A 174 -6.74 7.85 -2.59
C ARG A 174 -7.76 7.17 -1.66
N PRO A 175 -7.47 7.07 -0.34
CA PRO A 175 -8.40 6.49 0.61
C PRO A 175 -9.53 7.46 0.95
N ILE A 176 -10.78 7.00 0.82
CA ILE A 176 -11.99 7.75 1.13
C ILE A 176 -12.74 7.04 2.27
N PRO A 177 -12.52 7.45 3.53
CA PRO A 177 -13.21 6.89 4.68
C PRO A 177 -14.64 7.44 4.81
N ARG A 178 -15.63 6.55 4.97
CA ARG A 178 -17.04 6.88 5.23
C ARG A 178 -17.49 6.25 6.54
N PHE A 179 -18.09 7.05 7.42
CA PHE A 179 -18.61 6.58 8.70
C PHE A 179 -20.04 6.08 8.57
N HIS A 180 -20.35 4.89 9.09
CA HIS A 180 -21.69 4.30 9.05
C HIS A 180 -22.26 4.04 10.45
N GLY A 181 -21.80 4.77 11.47
CA GLY A 181 -22.25 4.58 12.86
C GLY A 181 -21.43 3.50 13.58
N THR A 182 -21.63 2.23 13.20
CA THR A 182 -20.97 1.08 13.85
C THR A 182 -19.71 0.60 13.13
N ARG A 183 -19.42 1.17 11.96
CA ARG A 183 -18.23 0.87 11.16
C ARG A 183 -17.76 2.08 10.36
N VAL A 184 -16.51 2.04 9.93
CA VAL A 184 -15.95 2.92 8.90
C VAL A 184 -15.59 2.06 7.69
N GLU A 185 -16.04 2.47 6.52
CA GLU A 185 -15.64 1.87 5.24
C GLU A 185 -14.68 2.80 4.53
N VAL A 186 -13.49 2.31 4.18
CA VAL A 186 -12.49 3.07 3.45
C VAL A 186 -12.42 2.52 2.04
N GLU A 187 -12.98 3.28 1.11
CA GLU A 187 -12.84 3.01 -0.32
C GLU A 187 -11.44 3.45 -0.76
N VAL A 188 -10.65 2.55 -1.35
CA VAL A 188 -9.31 2.89 -1.85
C VAL A 188 -9.39 3.16 -3.34
N GLN A 189 -9.54 4.42 -3.72
CA GLN A 189 -9.55 4.83 -5.10
C GLN A 189 -8.14 4.85 -5.70
N GLY A 190 -8.08 4.68 -7.02
CA GLY A 190 -6.84 4.58 -7.78
C GLY A 190 -6.58 3.18 -8.32
N LYS A 191 -5.56 3.09 -9.17
CA LYS A 191 -5.18 1.85 -9.86
C LYS A 191 -3.71 1.58 -9.66
N ARG A 192 -3.38 0.29 -9.69
CA ARG A 192 -2.04 -0.23 -9.85
C ARG A 192 -1.88 -0.70 -11.30
N ARG A 193 -0.78 -0.29 -11.92
CA ARG A 193 -0.35 -0.71 -13.25
C ARG A 193 1.01 -1.37 -13.10
N LEU A 194 1.11 -2.65 -13.45
CA LEU A 194 2.36 -3.39 -13.49
C LEU A 194 2.68 -3.71 -14.95
N LYS A 195 3.78 -3.19 -15.45
CA LYS A 195 4.31 -3.51 -16.77
C LYS A 195 5.45 -4.51 -16.64
N LEU A 196 5.32 -5.64 -17.33
CA LEU A 196 6.39 -6.62 -17.52
C LEU A 196 7.01 -6.35 -18.89
N VAL A 197 8.11 -5.60 -18.89
CA VAL A 197 8.70 -5.00 -20.10
C VAL A 197 9.11 -6.06 -21.12
N GLU A 198 9.71 -7.16 -20.68
CA GLU A 198 10.16 -8.24 -21.57
C GLU A 198 9.02 -8.98 -22.27
N HIS A 199 7.81 -8.94 -21.70
CA HIS A 199 6.64 -9.61 -22.24
C HIS A 199 5.72 -8.66 -23.02
N GLY A 200 5.93 -7.35 -22.94
CA GLY A 200 5.03 -6.37 -23.53
C GLY A 200 3.63 -6.40 -22.91
N GLU A 201 3.52 -6.81 -21.64
CA GLU A 201 2.25 -7.00 -20.93
C GLU A 201 2.03 -5.91 -19.87
N THR A 202 0.83 -5.35 -19.83
CA THR A 202 0.42 -4.37 -18.83
C THR A 202 -0.75 -4.88 -18.03
N TYR A 203 -0.55 -5.06 -16.74
CA TYR A 203 -1.55 -5.54 -15.80
C TYR A 203 -2.14 -4.38 -15.02
N VAL A 204 -3.45 -4.18 -15.10
CA VAL A 204 -4.18 -3.12 -14.39
C VAL A 204 -5.05 -3.73 -13.31
N MET A 205 -5.01 -3.17 -12.11
CA MET A 205 -5.82 -3.65 -10.99
C MET A 205 -6.18 -2.56 -10.00
N ASN A 206 -7.37 -2.64 -9.41
CA ASN A 206 -7.79 -1.81 -8.29
C ASN A 206 -7.37 -2.44 -6.95
N SER A 207 -7.71 -1.76 -5.85
CA SER A 207 -7.42 -2.20 -4.48
C SER A 207 -8.70 -2.69 -3.79
N PRO A 208 -8.60 -3.62 -2.81
CA PRO A 208 -9.72 -3.92 -1.93
C PRO A 208 -10.00 -2.72 -1.01
N ASN A 209 -11.23 -2.65 -0.51
CA ASN A 209 -11.64 -1.68 0.49
C ASN A 209 -11.24 -2.16 1.89
N LEU A 210 -11.17 -1.23 2.85
CA LEU A 210 -10.95 -1.55 4.26
C LEU A 210 -12.24 -1.31 5.05
N THR A 211 -12.69 -2.29 5.82
CA THR A 211 -13.86 -2.15 6.70
C THR A 211 -13.41 -2.27 8.15
N ILE A 212 -13.55 -1.19 8.91
CA ILE A 212 -13.24 -1.12 10.34
C ILE A 212 -14.56 -1.20 11.10
N LYS A 213 -14.86 -2.31 11.74
CA LYS A 213 -16.08 -2.50 12.56
C LYS A 213 -15.77 -2.24 14.03
N PHE A 214 -16.63 -1.50 14.72
CA PHE A 214 -16.45 -1.24 16.15
C PHE A 214 -17.10 -2.30 17.05
N ILE A 215 -18.09 -3.03 16.54
CA ILE A 215 -18.87 -4.02 17.31
C ILE A 215 -19.26 -5.21 16.40
N PRO A 216 -18.69 -6.42 16.59
CA PRO A 216 -17.45 -6.68 17.33
C PRO A 216 -16.24 -6.01 16.64
N PRO A 217 -15.23 -5.54 17.40
CA PRO A 217 -14.03 -4.91 16.84
C PRO A 217 -13.31 -5.79 15.82
N SER A 218 -13.16 -5.29 14.59
CA SER A 218 -12.43 -5.98 13.53
C SER A 218 -11.99 -5.01 12.43
N VAL A 219 -10.95 -5.39 11.69
CA VAL A 219 -10.52 -4.70 10.47
C VAL A 219 -10.39 -5.75 9.38
N ASP A 220 -11.17 -5.61 8.32
CA ASP A 220 -11.25 -6.58 7.25
C ASP A 220 -10.96 -5.92 5.89
N TRP A 221 -10.27 -6.62 4.99
CA TRP A 221 -10.27 -6.28 3.57
C TRP A 221 -11.56 -6.77 2.92
N THR A 222 -12.21 -5.92 2.12
CA THR A 222 -13.53 -6.18 1.54
C THR A 222 -13.65 -5.70 0.10
N GLY A 223 -14.73 -6.09 -0.58
CA GLY A 223 -15.04 -5.63 -1.93
C GLY A 223 -14.42 -6.48 -3.03
N THR A 224 -14.47 -5.98 -4.26
CA THR A 224 -14.05 -6.72 -5.45
C THR A 224 -12.79 -6.10 -6.04
N VAL A 225 -11.76 -6.93 -6.21
CA VAL A 225 -10.54 -6.59 -6.96
C VAL A 225 -10.61 -7.22 -8.34
N ARG A 226 -10.46 -6.40 -9.37
CA ARG A 226 -10.33 -6.81 -10.76
C ARG A 226 -8.87 -6.69 -11.18
N VAL A 227 -8.35 -7.72 -11.83
CA VAL A 227 -7.03 -7.70 -12.48
C VAL A 227 -7.27 -7.96 -13.96
N SER A 228 -6.70 -7.15 -14.85
CA SER A 228 -6.82 -7.35 -16.29
C SER A 228 -5.49 -7.12 -16.99
N CYS A 229 -5.26 -7.86 -18.07
CA CYS A 229 -4.19 -7.60 -19.01
C CYS A 229 -4.79 -7.56 -20.42
N GLN A 230 -4.77 -6.38 -21.04
CA GLN A 230 -5.41 -6.15 -22.33
C GLN A 230 -4.70 -6.92 -23.43
N GLU A 231 -3.37 -6.98 -23.39
CA GLU A 231 -2.53 -7.59 -24.40
C GLU A 231 -2.74 -9.12 -24.49
N THR A 232 -3.10 -9.76 -23.37
CA THR A 232 -3.36 -11.22 -23.33
C THR A 232 -4.85 -11.56 -23.33
N GLY A 233 -5.72 -10.59 -23.02
CA GLY A 233 -7.15 -10.77 -22.84
C GLY A 233 -7.55 -11.53 -21.58
N TYR A 234 -6.64 -11.66 -20.60
CA TYR A 234 -6.93 -12.36 -19.35
C TYR A 234 -7.46 -11.38 -18.30
N GLU A 235 -8.47 -11.84 -17.57
CA GLU A 235 -9.10 -11.08 -16.50
C GLU A 235 -9.30 -11.97 -15.26
N ALA A 236 -9.25 -11.35 -14.08
CA ALA A 236 -9.63 -11.95 -12.82
C ALA A 236 -10.57 -11.05 -12.05
N GLU A 237 -11.51 -11.68 -11.35
CA GLU A 237 -12.36 -11.04 -10.36
C GLU A 237 -12.16 -11.76 -9.02
N LEU A 238 -11.69 -11.02 -8.01
CA LEU A 238 -11.46 -11.50 -6.65
C LEU A 238 -12.44 -10.81 -5.71
N ASN A 239 -13.20 -11.59 -4.95
CA ASN A 239 -14.18 -11.12 -3.99
C ASN A 239 -13.68 -11.35 -2.58
N TYR A 240 -13.46 -10.25 -1.85
CA TYR A 240 -13.06 -10.24 -0.46
C TYR A 240 -14.30 -10.13 0.42
N ALA A 241 -14.58 -11.18 1.18
CA ALA A 241 -15.75 -11.27 2.04
C ALA A 241 -15.39 -11.13 3.52
N THR A 242 -16.33 -10.58 4.28
CA THR A 242 -16.31 -10.67 5.75
C THR A 242 -17.36 -11.66 6.20
N SER A 243 -17.16 -12.27 7.37
CA SER A 243 -18.08 -13.25 7.96
C SER A 243 -19.55 -12.81 7.83
N SER A 244 -20.40 -13.65 7.26
CA SER A 244 -21.85 -13.46 7.28
C SER A 244 -22.39 -13.65 8.70
N PHE A 245 -23.31 -12.80 9.13
CA PHE A 245 -23.93 -12.83 10.46
C PHE A 245 -24.87 -14.04 10.68
N LEU A 246 -25.03 -14.92 9.68
CA LEU A 246 -25.91 -16.07 9.72
C LEU A 246 -25.12 -17.35 10.05
N GLY A 247 -25.12 -17.71 11.33
CA GLY A 247 -25.22 -19.10 11.80
C GLY A 247 -24.01 -20.01 11.61
N ARG A 248 -23.40 -20.38 12.74
CA ARG A 248 -22.75 -21.67 13.06
C ARG A 248 -22.05 -22.37 11.86
N TRP A 249 -20.71 -22.38 11.93
CA TRP A 249 -19.68 -23.18 11.22
C TRP A 249 -18.68 -22.30 10.44
N SER A 250 -17.47 -22.18 11.02
CA SER A 250 -16.25 -21.53 10.49
C SER A 250 -16.27 -20.01 10.33
N SER A 251 -15.41 -19.32 11.09
CA SER A 251 -15.08 -17.91 10.89
C SER A 251 -14.37 -17.72 9.55
N SER A 252 -15.09 -17.35 8.49
CA SER A 252 -14.53 -17.03 7.17
C SER A 252 -13.87 -15.64 7.11
N ASN A 253 -13.25 -15.20 8.20
CA ASN A 253 -12.46 -13.98 8.20
C ASN A 253 -11.35 -14.14 7.17
N ASN A 254 -11.09 -13.08 6.39
CA ASN A 254 -10.06 -13.05 5.35
C ASN A 254 -10.30 -13.94 4.13
N SER A 255 -11.53 -14.42 3.91
CA SER A 255 -11.87 -15.23 2.74
C SER A 255 -11.72 -14.44 1.44
N VAL A 256 -11.13 -15.11 0.43
CA VAL A 256 -11.06 -14.62 -0.95
C VAL A 256 -11.57 -15.72 -1.87
N THR A 257 -12.56 -15.38 -2.67
CA THR A 257 -13.03 -16.23 -3.77
C THR A 257 -12.87 -15.48 -5.08
N GLY A 258 -12.91 -16.19 -6.21
CA GLY A 258 -12.80 -15.50 -7.48
C GLY A 258 -12.77 -16.41 -8.69
N ARG A 259 -12.51 -15.80 -9.84
CA ARG A 259 -12.42 -16.45 -11.14
C ARG A 259 -11.36 -15.79 -12.00
N ILE A 260 -10.73 -16.59 -12.84
CA ILE A 260 -9.85 -16.15 -13.94
C ILE A 260 -10.49 -16.61 -15.24
N TYR A 261 -10.67 -15.69 -16.18
CA TYR A 261 -11.30 -15.95 -17.46
C TYR A 261 -10.55 -15.23 -18.60
N LYS A 262 -10.83 -15.64 -19.82
CA LYS A 262 -10.35 -14.95 -21.03
C LYS A 262 -11.52 -14.28 -21.74
N THR A 263 -11.42 -12.98 -21.96
CA THR A 263 -12.43 -12.17 -22.62
C THR A 263 -12.27 -12.28 -24.14
N ALA A 264 -13.37 -12.53 -24.86
CA ALA A 264 -13.36 -12.76 -26.30
C ALA A 264 -12.93 -11.51 -27.11
N ALA A 265 -13.26 -10.30 -26.62
CA ALA A 265 -13.02 -9.03 -27.30
C ALA A 265 -11.54 -8.62 -27.47
N ALA A 266 -10.58 -9.39 -26.93
CA ALA A 266 -9.15 -9.04 -26.97
C ALA A 266 -8.38 -9.69 -28.14
N ALA A 267 -9.02 -10.55 -28.95
CA ALA A 267 -8.30 -11.40 -29.91
C ALA A 267 -8.22 -10.87 -31.36
N SER A 268 -8.92 -9.80 -31.74
CA SER A 268 -8.99 -9.36 -33.15
C SER A 268 -9.12 -7.83 -33.33
N PRO A 269 -8.47 -7.20 -34.33
CA PRO A 269 -8.88 -5.88 -34.80
C PRO A 269 -10.31 -5.94 -35.39
N PRO A 270 -11.10 -4.85 -35.31
CA PRO A 270 -12.51 -4.86 -35.70
C PRO A 270 -12.63 -4.91 -37.23
N SER A 271 -12.62 -6.11 -37.80
CA SER A 271 -12.82 -6.34 -39.23
C SER A 271 -13.96 -7.31 -39.54
N SER A 272 -14.69 -7.76 -38.51
CA SER A 272 -15.87 -8.63 -38.70
C SER A 272 -16.89 -8.40 -37.57
N PRO A 273 -18.20 -8.40 -37.87
CA PRO A 273 -19.23 -8.30 -36.84
C PRO A 273 -19.18 -9.56 -35.94
N PRO A 274 -19.39 -9.42 -34.62
CA PRO A 274 -19.30 -10.54 -33.69
C PRO A 274 -20.34 -11.60 -34.03
N SER A 275 -19.89 -12.82 -34.32
CA SER A 275 -20.74 -14.01 -34.39
C SER A 275 -21.25 -14.32 -32.97
N GLY A 276 -22.54 -14.61 -32.85
CA GLY A 276 -23.30 -14.64 -31.59
C GLY A 276 -22.98 -15.70 -30.53
N ASP A 277 -21.75 -16.21 -30.48
CA ASP A 277 -21.26 -17.22 -29.50
C ASP A 277 -19.92 -16.81 -28.84
N GLU A 278 -19.62 -15.51 -28.73
CA GLU A 278 -18.44 -15.03 -27.99
C GLU A 278 -18.76 -14.88 -26.49
N HIS A 279 -18.56 -15.97 -25.73
CA HIS A 279 -18.68 -15.97 -24.27
C HIS A 279 -17.30 -15.98 -23.60
N ASP A 280 -17.19 -15.30 -22.46
CA ASP A 280 -15.99 -15.33 -21.60
C ASP A 280 -15.65 -16.78 -21.21
N LYS A 281 -14.43 -17.22 -21.54
CA LYS A 281 -13.98 -18.57 -21.22
C LYS A 281 -13.45 -18.61 -19.79
N LEU A 282 -14.18 -19.24 -18.88
CA LEU A 282 -13.70 -19.51 -17.52
C LEU A 282 -12.52 -20.50 -17.55
N LEU A 283 -11.41 -20.14 -16.92
CA LEU A 283 -10.18 -20.94 -16.88
C LEU A 283 -9.91 -21.50 -15.48
N TYR A 284 -9.99 -20.63 -14.48
CA TYR A 284 -9.78 -21.02 -13.09
C TYR A 284 -10.86 -20.45 -12.18
N THR A 285 -11.19 -21.18 -11.13
CA THR A 285 -11.83 -20.62 -9.93
C THR A 285 -10.80 -20.51 -8.81
N LEU A 286 -10.92 -19.49 -7.98
CA LEU A 286 -10.00 -19.17 -6.91
C LEU A 286 -10.74 -19.23 -5.58
N HIS A 287 -10.11 -19.80 -4.56
CA HIS A 287 -10.65 -19.82 -3.20
C HIS A 287 -9.53 -19.93 -2.16
N GLY A 288 -9.79 -19.44 -0.96
CA GLY A 288 -8.89 -19.56 0.18
C GLY A 288 -8.99 -18.35 1.10
N HIS A 289 -7.90 -18.05 1.80
CA HIS A 289 -7.83 -16.88 2.67
C HIS A 289 -6.56 -16.08 2.38
N TRP A 290 -6.68 -14.76 2.23
CA TRP A 290 -5.53 -13.88 1.96
C TRP A 290 -4.53 -13.86 3.13
N SER A 291 -4.95 -14.23 4.34
CA SER A 291 -4.08 -14.33 5.51
C SER A 291 -3.43 -15.70 5.68
N SER A 292 -3.73 -16.69 4.84
CA SER A 292 -3.11 -18.03 4.91
C SER A 292 -2.74 -18.55 3.53
N VAL A 293 -3.61 -19.30 2.86
CA VAL A 293 -3.34 -19.93 1.57
C VAL A 293 -4.48 -19.64 0.61
N VAL A 294 -4.13 -19.30 -0.63
CA VAL A 294 -5.08 -19.18 -1.74
C VAL A 294 -4.69 -20.15 -2.85
N LYS A 295 -5.69 -20.89 -3.33
CA LYS A 295 -5.57 -21.89 -4.39
C LYS A 295 -6.42 -21.51 -5.60
N ILE A 296 -6.03 -22.03 -6.75
CA ILE A 296 -6.85 -22.03 -7.97
C ILE A 296 -7.16 -23.46 -8.39
N LYS A 297 -8.36 -23.65 -8.93
CA LYS A 297 -8.87 -24.91 -9.48
C LYS A 297 -9.07 -24.76 -10.98
N ASP A 298 -8.39 -25.61 -11.75
CA ASP A 298 -8.53 -25.67 -13.20
C ASP A 298 -9.91 -26.21 -13.59
N GLN A 299 -10.61 -25.46 -14.45
CA GLN A 299 -11.93 -25.87 -14.94
C GLN A 299 -11.84 -26.85 -16.12
N ASN A 300 -10.66 -27.09 -16.67
CA ASN A 300 -10.39 -28.06 -17.74
C ASN A 300 -9.76 -29.37 -17.23
N GLY A 301 -9.84 -29.65 -15.92
CA GLY A 301 -9.40 -30.93 -15.33
C GLY A 301 -7.97 -30.96 -14.78
N GLY A 302 -7.23 -29.86 -14.81
CA GLY A 302 -5.85 -29.73 -14.30
C GLY A 302 -5.68 -29.75 -12.76
N GLY A 303 -6.74 -30.01 -11.99
CA GLY A 303 -6.68 -30.09 -10.52
C GLY A 303 -6.56 -28.72 -9.81
N GLU A 304 -6.13 -28.75 -8.54
CA GLU A 304 -5.92 -27.55 -7.72
C GLU A 304 -4.43 -27.28 -7.46
N ARG A 305 -4.03 -26.01 -7.46
CA ARG A 305 -2.68 -25.58 -7.06
C ARG A 305 -2.68 -24.30 -6.23
N VAL A 306 -1.66 -24.13 -5.39
CA VAL A 306 -1.45 -22.93 -4.57
C VAL A 306 -0.86 -21.82 -5.42
N ILE A 307 -1.42 -20.62 -5.35
CA ILE A 307 -0.87 -19.42 -6.03
C ILE A 307 -0.32 -18.39 -5.04
N TYR A 308 -0.68 -18.51 -3.76
CA TYR A 308 -0.26 -17.59 -2.72
C TYR A 308 -0.26 -18.30 -1.36
N ASN A 309 0.79 -18.04 -0.58
CA ASN A 309 0.98 -18.53 0.78
C ASN A 309 1.52 -17.39 1.65
N ALA A 310 0.69 -16.89 2.56
CA ALA A 310 1.00 -15.76 3.43
C ALA A 310 2.23 -16.04 4.31
N LYS A 311 2.48 -17.29 4.71
CA LYS A 311 3.65 -17.65 5.50
C LYS A 311 4.95 -17.47 4.72
N GLU A 312 4.95 -17.74 3.41
CA GLU A 312 6.12 -17.51 2.55
C GLU A 312 6.39 -16.02 2.35
N VAL A 313 5.33 -15.23 2.18
CA VAL A 313 5.42 -13.78 1.91
C VAL A 313 5.74 -12.98 3.17
N ALA A 314 5.15 -13.35 4.30
CA ALA A 314 5.23 -12.58 5.55
C ALA A 314 6.19 -13.17 6.57
N SER A 315 6.93 -14.24 6.25
CA SER A 315 8.05 -14.68 7.10
C SER A 315 9.34 -13.97 6.72
N ARG A 316 10.27 -13.85 7.68
CA ARG A 316 11.63 -13.32 7.46
C ARG A 316 11.66 -11.90 6.89
N LEU A 317 10.64 -11.08 7.16
CA LEU A 317 10.65 -9.67 6.79
C LEU A 317 11.81 -8.97 7.52
N LYS A 318 12.65 -8.28 6.76
CA LYS A 318 13.80 -7.54 7.30
C LYS A 318 13.42 -6.08 7.42
N ALA A 319 13.79 -5.49 8.55
CA ALA A 319 13.68 -4.04 8.73
C ALA A 319 14.56 -3.35 7.68
N PRO A 320 14.04 -2.31 7.00
CA PRO A 320 14.88 -1.43 6.21
C PRO A 320 15.99 -0.82 7.07
N ILE A 321 17.16 -0.63 6.47
CA ILE A 321 18.31 0.03 7.09
C ILE A 321 18.69 1.25 6.28
N LEU A 322 19.26 2.24 6.95
CA LEU A 322 19.84 3.40 6.29
C LEU A 322 21.26 3.04 5.81
N LYS A 323 21.47 3.06 4.49
CA LYS A 323 22.77 2.77 3.87
C LYS A 323 23.53 4.05 3.48
N ASP A 324 22.80 5.10 3.14
CA ASP A 324 23.38 6.37 2.71
C ASP A 324 22.75 7.57 3.45
N PRO A 325 23.24 7.90 4.67
CA PRO A 325 22.70 8.98 5.47
C PRO A 325 22.79 10.37 4.84
N GLN A 326 23.75 10.59 3.94
CA GLN A 326 23.99 11.91 3.35
C GLN A 326 22.96 12.26 2.28
N ASN A 327 22.34 11.25 1.66
CA ASN A 327 21.35 11.41 0.61
C ASN A 327 19.90 11.24 1.09
N VAL A 328 19.67 11.17 2.41
CA VAL A 328 18.32 11.20 2.98
C VAL A 328 17.75 12.61 2.88
N LEU A 329 16.59 12.72 2.25
CA LEU A 329 15.88 13.99 2.13
C LEU A 329 15.14 14.35 3.44
N PRO A 330 14.99 15.63 3.77
CA PRO A 330 14.12 16.05 4.88
C PRO A 330 12.65 15.65 4.70
N THR A 331 12.22 15.45 3.45
CA THR A 331 10.87 14.98 3.10
C THR A 331 10.67 13.48 3.31
N GLU A 332 11.74 12.71 3.55
CA GLU A 332 11.66 11.28 3.75
C GLU A 332 10.82 10.95 4.99
N SER A 333 9.85 10.02 4.87
CA SER A 333 8.91 9.67 5.93
C SER A 333 9.62 9.34 7.26
N ALA A 334 10.73 8.61 7.17
CA ALA A 334 11.56 8.23 8.31
C ALA A 334 12.23 9.43 9.02
N SER A 335 12.42 10.54 8.31
CA SER A 335 12.94 11.82 8.83
C SER A 335 11.81 12.67 9.39
N VAL A 336 10.73 12.90 8.62
CA VAL A 336 9.58 13.74 8.98
C VAL A 336 8.97 13.29 10.31
N TRP A 337 8.78 11.98 10.48
CA TRP A 337 8.12 11.41 11.64
C TRP A 337 9.09 10.87 12.70
N SER A 338 10.39 11.17 12.59
CA SER A 338 11.44 10.58 13.43
C SER A 338 11.20 10.82 14.94
N GLU A 339 10.93 12.06 15.34
CA GLU A 339 10.72 12.42 16.74
C GLU A 339 9.42 11.82 17.31
N VAL A 340 8.35 11.85 16.52
CA VAL A 340 7.06 11.26 16.88
C VAL A 340 7.23 9.76 17.09
N SER A 341 7.90 9.08 16.16
CA SER A 341 8.16 7.64 16.21
C SER A 341 8.99 7.27 17.42
N ARG A 342 10.08 8.02 17.68
CA ARG A 342 10.95 7.80 18.85
C ARG A 342 10.18 7.93 20.16
N ALA A 343 9.32 8.96 20.27
CA ALA A 343 8.52 9.19 21.46
C ALA A 343 7.43 8.13 21.67
N ILE A 344 6.77 7.67 20.60
CA ILE A 344 5.81 6.56 20.67
C ILE A 344 6.53 5.27 21.10
N MET A 345 7.66 4.96 20.49
CA MET A 345 8.44 3.76 20.81
C MET A 345 8.96 3.78 22.25
N SER A 346 9.31 4.95 22.79
CA SER A 346 9.70 5.13 24.20
C SER A 346 8.51 5.30 25.15
N ARG A 347 7.26 5.16 24.67
CA ARG A 347 6.01 5.36 25.43
C ARG A 347 5.90 6.73 26.12
N ASN A 348 6.56 7.75 25.59
CA ASN A 348 6.48 9.12 26.09
C ASN A 348 5.38 9.89 25.32
N TRP A 349 4.14 9.77 25.79
CA TRP A 349 2.96 10.30 25.10
C TRP A 349 2.91 11.83 25.02
N GLU A 350 3.43 12.53 26.03
CA GLU A 350 3.47 14.00 26.00
C GLU A 350 4.46 14.47 24.92
N LYS A 351 5.68 13.89 24.90
CA LYS A 351 6.65 14.19 23.86
C LYS A 351 6.14 13.81 22.47
N ALA A 352 5.41 12.69 22.34
CA ALA A 352 4.83 12.27 21.07
C ALA A 352 3.78 13.26 20.56
N LYS A 353 2.97 13.82 21.48
CA LYS A 353 1.96 14.84 21.17
C LYS A 353 2.60 16.15 20.76
N ASP A 354 3.66 16.58 21.44
CA ASP A 354 4.39 17.81 21.11
C ASP A 354 5.10 17.69 19.76
N ALA A 355 5.81 16.59 19.51
CA ALA A 355 6.48 16.34 18.24
C ALA A 355 5.48 16.25 17.08
N LYS A 356 4.34 15.58 17.28
CA LYS A 356 3.29 15.45 16.26
C LYS A 356 2.70 16.81 15.91
N ARG A 357 2.42 17.63 16.94
CA ARG A 357 1.94 19.01 16.76
C ARG A 357 2.94 19.86 15.97
N ALA A 358 4.24 19.75 16.28
CA ALA A 358 5.28 20.50 15.57
C ALA A 358 5.32 20.18 14.06
N VAL A 359 5.22 18.90 13.68
CA VAL A 359 5.13 18.49 12.26
C VAL A 359 3.90 19.10 11.58
N GLU A 360 2.75 19.05 12.25
CA GLU A 360 1.47 19.54 11.69
C GLU A 360 1.40 21.07 11.61
N GLU A 361 2.00 21.78 12.56
CA GLU A 361 2.13 23.25 12.55
C GLU A 361 3.07 23.71 11.44
N ALA A 362 4.25 23.10 11.30
CA ALA A 362 5.18 23.40 10.22
C ALA A 362 4.53 23.23 8.83
N GLN A 363 3.72 22.19 8.65
CA GLN A 363 2.96 21.99 7.41
C GLN A 363 1.90 23.07 7.17
N ARG A 364 1.23 23.52 8.22
CA ARG A 364 0.25 24.61 8.13
C ARG A 364 0.92 25.92 7.74
N GLU A 365 2.09 26.20 8.31
CA GLU A 365 2.90 27.37 7.94
C GLU A 365 3.36 27.31 6.47
N LEU A 366 3.86 26.15 6.01
CA LEU A 366 4.24 25.95 4.61
C LEU A 366 3.05 26.09 3.65
N ALA A 367 1.86 25.62 4.03
CA ALA A 367 0.64 25.81 3.24
C ALA A 367 0.22 27.29 3.17
N ASN A 368 0.23 27.98 4.31
CA ASN A 368 -0.09 29.41 4.38
C ASN A 368 0.89 30.25 3.57
N ALA A 369 2.19 29.94 3.66
CA ALA A 369 3.24 30.65 2.93
C ALA A 369 3.14 30.44 1.41
N ARG A 370 2.75 29.25 0.94
CA ARG A 370 2.46 29.01 -0.48
C ARG A 370 1.22 29.78 -0.95
N SER A 371 0.15 29.73 -0.14
CA SER A 371 -1.10 30.45 -0.45
C SER A 371 -0.89 31.96 -0.51
N SER A 372 -0.09 32.54 0.39
CA SER A 372 0.21 33.98 0.38
C SER A 372 1.04 34.41 -0.85
N ARG A 373 1.80 33.49 -1.45
CA ARG A 373 2.54 33.72 -2.70
C ARG A 373 1.75 33.36 -3.96
N GLY A 374 0.54 32.83 -3.83
CA GLY A 374 -0.26 32.35 -4.98
C GLY A 374 0.38 31.15 -5.70
N GLU A 375 1.24 30.40 -5.02
CA GLU A 375 1.93 29.26 -5.61
C GLU A 375 1.03 28.02 -5.64
N ILE A 376 0.88 27.43 -6.83
CA ILE A 376 0.20 26.15 -7.00
C ILE A 376 1.15 25.03 -6.58
N TRP A 377 0.68 24.14 -5.70
CA TRP A 377 1.44 22.95 -5.33
C TRP A 377 1.61 22.02 -6.52
N ALA A 378 2.85 21.59 -6.77
CA ALA A 378 3.18 20.54 -7.73
C ALA A 378 4.02 19.46 -7.04
N PRO A 379 3.68 18.17 -7.19
CA PRO A 379 4.53 17.10 -6.68
C PRO A 379 5.89 17.09 -7.37
N LYS A 380 6.91 16.64 -6.64
CA LYS A 380 8.30 16.66 -7.09
C LYS A 380 8.63 15.55 -8.08
N TYR A 381 8.01 14.38 -7.96
CA TYR A 381 8.35 13.19 -8.76
C TYR A 381 7.22 12.72 -9.66
N PHE A 382 6.04 13.34 -9.56
CA PHE A 382 4.85 12.92 -10.28
C PHE A 382 4.13 14.11 -10.90
N ALA A 383 3.59 13.92 -12.10
CA ALA A 383 2.69 14.85 -12.75
C ALA A 383 1.26 14.29 -12.79
N PRO A 384 0.24 15.15 -12.64
CA PRO A 384 -1.13 14.74 -12.88
C PRO A 384 -1.30 14.31 -14.35
N SER A 385 -2.02 13.23 -14.58
CA SER A 385 -2.41 12.83 -15.94
C SER A 385 -3.38 13.88 -16.52
N LYS A 386 -3.21 14.27 -17.79
CA LYS A 386 -4.00 15.35 -18.40
C LYS A 386 -5.50 15.01 -18.42
N GLY A 387 -6.36 15.93 -17.98
CA GLY A 387 -7.80 15.88 -18.25
C GLY A 387 -8.75 16.19 -17.08
N ASP A 388 -8.28 16.17 -15.83
CA ASP A 388 -9.14 16.31 -14.65
C ASP A 388 -8.72 17.48 -13.75
N ASP A 389 -9.71 18.20 -13.18
CA ASP A 389 -9.50 19.21 -12.12
C ASP A 389 -8.98 18.58 -10.82
N GLU A 390 -9.33 17.31 -10.57
CA GLU A 390 -8.70 16.45 -9.56
C GLU A 390 -8.17 15.17 -10.23
N PRO A 391 -6.85 15.05 -10.44
CA PRO A 391 -6.27 13.92 -11.16
C PRO A 391 -6.56 12.61 -10.43
N CYS A 392 -7.25 11.70 -11.14
CA CYS A 392 -7.47 10.33 -10.67
C CYS A 392 -6.22 9.44 -10.85
N GLU A 393 -5.20 9.94 -11.57
CA GLU A 393 -3.97 9.21 -11.89
C GLU A 393 -2.78 10.16 -12.03
N TYR A 394 -1.62 9.71 -11.58
CA TYR A 394 -0.35 10.43 -11.71
C TYR A 394 0.65 9.62 -12.53
N SER A 395 1.43 10.31 -13.36
CA SER A 395 2.54 9.74 -14.13
C SER A 395 3.87 10.14 -13.51
N PRO A 396 4.88 9.26 -13.51
CA PRO A 396 6.20 9.60 -12.99
C PRO A 396 6.89 10.61 -13.92
N LEU A 397 7.69 11.52 -13.35
CA LEU A 397 8.50 12.46 -14.13
C LEU A 397 9.80 11.81 -14.65
N GLU A 398 10.26 10.77 -13.99
CA GLU A 398 11.44 9.98 -14.35
C GLU A 398 11.01 8.61 -14.87
N ALA A 399 11.69 8.11 -15.91
CA ALA A 399 11.40 6.78 -16.45
C ALA A 399 11.85 5.64 -15.50
N LEU A 400 12.87 5.89 -14.68
CA LEU A 400 13.43 4.92 -13.74
C LEU A 400 13.56 5.54 -12.36
N VAL A 401 13.27 4.75 -11.33
CA VAL A 401 13.54 5.12 -9.95
C VAL A 401 15.02 4.82 -9.63
N PRO A 402 15.85 5.82 -9.30
CA PRO A 402 17.24 5.57 -8.91
C PRO A 402 17.35 4.82 -7.57
N PRO A 403 18.53 4.24 -7.26
CA PRO A 403 18.80 3.62 -5.96
C PRO A 403 18.52 4.56 -4.80
N ALA A 404 18.06 3.98 -3.69
CA ALA A 404 17.61 4.71 -2.51
C ALA A 404 18.65 4.75 -1.39
N PRO A 405 18.58 5.76 -0.50
CA PRO A 405 19.40 5.79 0.71
C PRO A 405 18.97 4.74 1.74
N ILE A 406 17.69 4.35 1.76
CA ILE A 406 17.13 3.31 2.62
C ILE A 406 17.07 2.00 1.83
N VAL A 407 17.56 0.91 2.41
CA VAL A 407 17.60 -0.40 1.75
C VAL A 407 17.02 -1.51 2.61
N VAL A 408 16.35 -2.48 2.00
CA VAL A 408 16.02 -3.75 2.66
C VAL A 408 17.23 -4.67 2.57
N PRO A 409 17.78 -5.17 3.68
CA PRO A 409 18.90 -6.09 3.66
C PRO A 409 18.54 -7.39 2.93
N SER A 410 19.50 -7.94 2.18
CA SER A 410 19.39 -9.21 1.44
C SER A 410 19.18 -10.38 2.37
#